data_AF-A0A382ZAI6-F1
#
_entry.id   AF-A0A382ZAI6-F1
#
_cell.length_a   1.000
_cell.length_b   1.000
_cell.length_c   1.000
_cell.angle_alpha   90.00
_cell.angle_beta   90.00
_cell.angle_gamma   90.00
#
_symmetry.space_group_name_H-M   'P 1'
#
loop_
_entity.id
_entity.type
_entity.pdbx_description
1 polymer ?
#
loop_
_entity_poly.entity_id
_entity_poly.type
_entity_poly.pdbx_seq_one_letter_code
_entity_poly.pdbx_strand_id
1 'polypeptide(L)'
;FDIVPPILNRGIQPATFPKALLVLIIFLTSIVYFLSLKIPWKKEKKLPKQFFITLYNFILFIIIAKTLDFLLAISVLSFLVSYFWGERRIIYLLLVSILFPIIVFVLFETILGLRFPPGIITNIYYN
;
A
#
# COMPACT_ATOMS: atom_id res chain seq x y z
N PHE A 1 49.01 5.02 -21.89
CA PHE A 1 47.85 4.78 -21.01
C PHE A 1 46.60 5.00 -21.84
N ASP A 2 46.27 4.18 -22.83
CA ASP A 2 45.39 4.68 -23.92
C ASP A 2 44.32 3.71 -24.42
N ILE A 3 43.85 2.78 -23.57
CA ILE A 3 42.57 2.10 -23.83
C ILE A 3 41.86 1.91 -22.49
N VAL A 4 41.17 2.95 -22.04
CA VAL A 4 40.13 2.77 -21.01
C VAL A 4 38.94 2.05 -21.65
N PRO A 5 38.45 0.94 -21.06
CA PRO A 5 37.31 0.23 -21.59
C PRO A 5 36.11 1.18 -21.76
N PRO A 6 35.38 1.11 -22.88
CA PRO A 6 34.27 2.03 -23.17
C PRO A 6 33.12 1.97 -22.14
N ILE A 7 33.12 0.99 -21.24
CA ILE A 7 32.19 0.84 -20.11
C ILE A 7 32.44 1.89 -19.01
N LEU A 8 33.69 2.34 -18.81
CA LEU A 8 34.03 3.38 -17.83
C LEU A 8 33.76 4.79 -18.37
N ASN A 9 33.78 4.96 -19.70
CA ASN A 9 33.65 6.27 -20.36
C ASN A 9 32.20 6.66 -20.70
N ARG A 10 31.24 5.74 -20.55
CA ARG A 10 29.81 5.97 -20.89
C ARG A 10 28.85 5.82 -19.70
N GLY A 11 29.36 5.55 -18.49
CA GLY A 11 28.52 5.10 -17.37
C GLY A 11 27.81 3.78 -17.71
N ILE A 12 27.15 3.17 -16.72
CA ILE A 12 26.26 2.04 -17.01
C ILE A 12 25.09 2.59 -17.84
N GLN A 13 25.01 2.20 -19.11
CA GLN A 13 23.88 2.59 -19.95
C GLN A 13 22.57 2.15 -19.29
N PRO A 14 21.52 3.00 -19.29
CA PRO A 14 20.26 2.72 -18.62
C PRO A 14 19.63 1.39 -19.02
N ALA A 15 19.91 0.88 -20.23
CA ALA A 15 19.41 -0.40 -20.71
C ALA A 15 20.15 -1.64 -20.15
N THR A 16 21.38 -1.48 -19.67
CA THR A 16 22.19 -2.57 -19.10
C THR A 16 21.89 -2.77 -17.61
N PHE A 17 21.45 -1.72 -16.92
CA PHE A 17 21.09 -1.76 -15.49
C PHE A 17 19.93 -2.74 -15.19
N PRO A 18 18.78 -2.71 -15.90
CA PRO A 18 17.70 -3.68 -15.70
C PRO A 18 18.12 -5.12 -15.94
N LYS A 19 18.98 -5.36 -16.93
CA LYS A 19 19.47 -6.72 -17.26
C LYS A 19 20.36 -7.27 -16.15
N ALA A 20 21.28 -6.46 -15.62
CA ALA A 20 22.12 -6.83 -14.49
C ALA A 20 21.29 -7.09 -13.23
N LEU A 21 20.29 -6.23 -12.96
CA LEU A 21 19.36 -6.41 -11.84
C LEU A 21 18.57 -7.72 -11.97
N LEU A 22 18.08 -8.04 -13.18
CA LEU A 22 17.32 -9.26 -13.44
C LEU A 22 18.17 -10.51 -13.17
N VAL A 23 19.40 -10.54 -13.66
CA VAL A 23 20.34 -11.64 -13.39
C VAL A 23 20.61 -11.79 -11.88
N LEU A 24 20.79 -10.67 -11.18
CA LEU A 24 21.00 -10.67 -9.73
C LEU A 24 19.78 -11.23 -8.97
N ILE A 25 18.56 -10.83 -9.35
CA ILE A 25 17.32 -11.32 -8.74
C ILE A 25 17.17 -12.83 -8.98
N ILE A 26 17.44 -13.33 -10.20
CA ILE A 26 17.39 -14.76 -10.50
C ILE A 26 18.39 -15.53 -9.63
N PHE A 27 19.62 -15.03 -9.52
CA PHE A 27 20.65 -15.67 -8.71
C PHE A 27 20.28 -15.74 -7.22
N LEU A 28 19.84 -14.62 -6.65
CA LEU A 28 19.37 -14.54 -5.26
C LEU A 28 18.16 -15.46 -5.02
N THR A 29 17.20 -15.49 -5.94
CA THR A 29 16.00 -16.34 -5.83
C THR A 29 16.38 -17.81 -5.88
N SER A 30 17.33 -18.19 -6.73
CA SER A 30 17.84 -19.57 -6.81
C SER A 30 18.52 -20.00 -5.50
N ILE A 31 19.30 -19.12 -4.87
CA ILE A 31 19.91 -19.37 -3.55
C ILE A 31 18.82 -19.59 -2.49
N VAL A 32 17.80 -18.71 -2.43
CA VAL A 32 16.69 -18.82 -1.47
C VAL A 32 15.92 -20.13 -1.70
N TYR A 33 15.67 -20.50 -2.96
CA TYR A 33 15.00 -21.75 -3.31
C TYR A 33 15.81 -22.97 -2.85
N PHE A 34 17.12 -22.98 -3.10
CA PHE A 34 18.01 -24.04 -2.62
C PHE A 34 18.04 -24.15 -1.09
N LEU A 35 18.03 -23.00 -0.41
CA LEU A 35 17.99 -22.93 1.06
C LEU A 35 16.64 -23.46 1.61
N SER A 36 15.54 -23.15 0.93
CA SER A 36 14.19 -23.63 1.22
C SER A 36 14.04 -25.15 1.08
N LEU A 37 14.82 -25.81 0.20
CA LEU A 37 14.82 -27.27 0.08
C LEU A 37 15.52 -27.96 1.26
N LYS A 38 16.55 -27.31 1.84
CA LYS A 38 17.33 -27.87 2.95
C LYS A 38 16.72 -27.62 4.33
N ILE A 39 15.93 -26.56 4.47
CA ILE A 39 15.35 -26.14 5.74
C ILE A 39 13.87 -26.52 5.72
N PRO A 40 13.40 -27.45 6.59
CA PRO A 40 11.99 -27.75 6.65
C PRO A 40 11.21 -26.50 7.04
N TRP A 41 10.19 -26.17 6.25
CA TRP A 41 9.36 -24.99 6.46
C TRP A 41 8.77 -25.02 7.85
N LYS A 42 9.03 -23.95 8.61
CA LYS A 42 8.43 -23.78 9.92
C LYS A 42 6.91 -23.72 9.73
N LYS A 43 6.16 -24.52 10.48
CA LYS A 43 4.69 -24.45 10.47
C LYS A 43 4.29 -23.12 11.09
N GLU A 44 4.12 -22.11 10.24
CA GLU A 44 3.64 -20.80 10.66
C GLU A 44 2.24 -20.90 11.27
N LYS A 45 1.99 -20.08 12.28
CA LYS A 45 0.66 -20.01 12.90
C LYS A 45 -0.35 -19.54 11.85
N LYS A 46 -1.50 -20.20 11.78
CA LYS A 46 -2.61 -19.76 10.92
C LYS A 46 -2.92 -18.30 11.20
N LEU A 47 -3.12 -17.53 10.13
CA LEU A 47 -3.48 -16.12 10.23
C LEU A 47 -4.74 -15.94 11.09
N PRO A 48 -4.79 -14.88 11.91
CA PRO A 48 -5.95 -14.60 12.76
C PRO A 48 -7.20 -14.36 11.90
N LYS A 49 -8.39 -14.71 12.41
CA LYS A 49 -9.66 -14.48 11.70
C LYS A 49 -9.86 -13.00 11.37
N GLN A 50 -9.34 -12.11 12.21
CA GLN A 50 -9.33 -10.66 12.05
C GLN A 50 -8.69 -10.23 10.72
N PHE A 51 -7.64 -10.93 10.26
CA PHE A 51 -6.99 -10.64 8.99
C PHE A 51 -7.94 -10.82 7.80
N PHE A 52 -8.70 -11.92 7.78
CA PHE A 52 -9.66 -12.19 6.71
C PHE A 52 -10.83 -11.19 6.74
N ILE A 53 -11.25 -10.76 7.93
CA ILE A 53 -12.28 -9.72 8.08
C ILE A 53 -11.78 -8.39 7.53
N THR A 54 -10.53 -8.00 7.81
CA THR A 54 -9.96 -6.78 7.23
C THR A 54 -9.82 -6.87 5.72
N LEU A 55 -9.52 -8.05 5.16
CA LEU A 55 -9.48 -8.25 3.71
C LEU A 55 -10.86 -8.01 3.07
N TYR A 56 -11.92 -8.49 3.72
CA TYR A 56 -13.28 -8.21 3.28
C TYR A 56 -13.64 -6.71 3.36
N ASN A 57 -13.19 -6.01 4.42
CA ASN A 57 -13.40 -4.57 4.54
C ASN A 57 -12.73 -3.78 3.40
N PHE A 58 -11.60 -4.26 2.86
CA PHE A 58 -10.99 -3.64 1.67
C PHE A 58 -11.86 -3.79 0.42
N ILE A 59 -12.54 -4.92 0.26
CA ILE A 59 -13.49 -5.11 -0.86
C ILE A 59 -14.67 -4.15 -0.71
N LEU A 60 -15.22 -4.05 0.50
CA LEU A 60 -16.29 -3.09 0.81
C LEU A 60 -15.84 -1.63 0.56
N PHE A 61 -14.62 -1.29 0.94
CA PHE A 61 -14.01 0.01 0.68
C PHE A 61 -13.99 0.35 -0.82
N ILE A 62 -13.59 -0.58 -1.69
CA ILE A 62 -13.56 -0.35 -3.14
C ILE A 62 -14.97 -0.02 -3.67
N ILE A 63 -15.99 -0.72 -3.16
CA ILE A 63 -17.38 -0.49 -3.55
C ILE A 63 -17.82 0.92 -3.13
N ILE A 64 -17.63 1.27 -1.85
CA ILE A 64 -18.00 2.59 -1.30
C ILE A 64 -17.25 3.72 -2.00
N ALA A 65 -15.94 3.56 -2.22
CA ALA A 65 -15.11 4.57 -2.86
C ALA A 65 -15.55 4.85 -4.30
N LYS A 66 -16.08 3.83 -5.00
CA LYS A 66 -16.58 3.96 -6.38
C LYS A 66 -18.00 4.52 -6.45
N THR A 67 -18.87 4.20 -5.49
CA THR A 67 -20.30 4.56 -5.55
C THR A 67 -20.67 5.84 -4.80
N LEU A 68 -20.00 6.13 -3.68
CA LEU A 68 -20.35 7.22 -2.77
C LEU A 68 -19.32 8.34 -2.83
N ASP A 69 -18.17 8.13 -2.18
CA ASP A 69 -17.05 9.07 -2.09
C ASP A 69 -15.82 8.36 -1.54
N PHE A 70 -14.64 8.83 -1.97
CA PHE A 70 -13.37 8.36 -1.43
C PHE A 70 -13.18 8.73 0.05
N LEU A 71 -13.54 9.94 0.46
CA LEU A 71 -13.41 10.39 1.87
C LEU A 71 -14.31 9.58 2.81
N LEU A 72 -15.54 9.31 2.38
CA LEU A 72 -16.50 8.51 3.15
C LEU A 72 -16.02 7.05 3.25
N ALA A 73 -15.48 6.51 2.15
CA ALA A 73 -14.88 5.18 2.15
C ALA A 73 -13.73 5.06 3.16
N ILE A 74 -12.85 6.05 3.23
CA ILE A 74 -11.73 6.06 4.18
C ILE A 74 -12.22 6.13 5.63
N SER A 75 -13.23 6.97 5.91
CA SER A 75 -13.83 7.07 7.24
C SER A 75 -14.37 5.72 7.73
N VAL A 76 -15.20 5.09 6.89
CA VAL A 76 -15.80 3.77 7.20
C VAL A 76 -14.73 2.69 7.33
N LEU A 77 -13.72 2.67 6.45
CA LEU A 77 -12.63 1.70 6.51
C LEU A 77 -11.82 1.86 7.81
N SER A 78 -11.50 3.09 8.18
CA SER A 78 -10.76 3.41 9.41
C SER A 78 -11.50 2.90 10.65
N PHE A 79 -12.81 3.17 10.73
CA PHE A 79 -13.66 2.66 11.80
C PHE A 79 -13.70 1.13 11.86
N LEU A 80 -13.97 0.46 10.73
CA LEU A 80 -14.11 -1.00 10.68
C LEU A 80 -12.79 -1.70 11.03
N VAL A 81 -11.67 -1.24 10.49
CA VAL A 81 -10.36 -1.84 10.77
C VAL A 81 -10.00 -1.71 12.26
N SER A 82 -10.14 -0.52 12.85
CA SER A 82 -9.88 -0.30 14.27
C SER A 82 -10.80 -1.14 15.16
N TYR A 83 -12.08 -1.28 14.79
CA TYR A 83 -13.04 -2.09 15.52
C TYR A 83 -12.67 -3.59 15.52
N PHE A 84 -12.35 -4.15 14.34
CA PHE A 84 -12.04 -5.57 14.23
C PHE A 84 -10.66 -5.96 14.77
N TRP A 85 -9.74 -5.00 14.91
CA TRP A 85 -8.40 -5.24 15.47
C TRP A 85 -8.30 -5.04 16.99
N GLY A 86 -9.40 -4.70 17.67
CA GLY A 86 -9.50 -4.85 19.13
C GLY A 86 -9.72 -3.56 19.91
N GLU A 87 -9.84 -2.40 19.26
CA GLU A 87 -10.23 -1.17 19.95
C GLU A 87 -11.75 -1.20 20.19
N ARG A 88 -12.17 -1.36 21.46
CA ARG A 88 -13.60 -1.40 21.84
C ARG A 88 -14.13 -0.07 22.36
N ARG A 89 -13.26 0.93 22.51
CA ARG A 89 -13.66 2.24 23.04
C ARG A 89 -14.27 3.07 21.92
N ILE A 90 -15.60 3.19 21.95
CA ILE A 90 -16.42 3.88 20.94
C ILE A 90 -15.94 5.32 20.70
N ILE A 91 -15.49 6.03 21.74
CA ILE A 91 -15.00 7.41 21.64
C ILE A 91 -13.75 7.50 20.76
N TYR A 92 -12.78 6.61 20.95
CA TYR A 92 -11.55 6.61 20.15
C TYR A 92 -11.82 6.14 18.72
N LEU A 93 -12.73 5.19 18.52
CA LEU A 93 -13.17 4.76 17.20
C LEU A 93 -13.79 5.90 16.39
N LEU A 94 -14.69 6.69 17.00
CA LEU A 94 -15.29 7.85 16.36
C LEU A 94 -14.26 8.94 16.06
N LEU A 95 -13.36 9.22 17.01
CA LEU A 95 -12.29 10.20 16.83
C LEU A 95 -11.41 9.82 15.63
N VAL A 96 -10.97 8.56 15.55
CA VAL A 96 -10.15 8.06 14.43
C VAL A 96 -10.93 8.13 13.11
N SER A 97 -12.20 7.74 13.10
CA SER A 97 -13.06 7.76 11.91
C SER A 97 -13.28 9.16 11.32
N ILE A 98 -13.19 10.20 12.15
CA ILE A 98 -13.37 11.61 11.74
C ILE A 98 -12.01 12.28 11.46
N LEU A 99 -11.05 12.11 12.36
CA LEU A 99 -9.76 12.77 12.30
C LEU A 99 -8.93 12.28 11.11
N PHE A 100 -8.98 10.97 10.83
CA PHE A 100 -8.23 10.36 9.73
C PHE A 100 -8.62 10.90 8.34
N PRO A 101 -9.90 10.91 7.92
CA PRO A 101 -10.28 11.47 6.63
C PRO A 101 -9.99 12.98 6.53
N ILE A 102 -10.09 13.75 7.63
CA ILE A 102 -9.72 15.18 7.63
C ILE A 102 -8.22 15.35 7.34
N ILE A 103 -7.35 14.58 8.00
CA ILE A 103 -5.91 14.64 7.77
C ILE A 103 -5.58 14.24 6.33
N VAL A 104 -6.19 13.17 5.83
CA VAL A 104 -6.02 12.73 4.44
C VAL A 104 -6.46 13.83 3.47
N PHE A 105 -7.60 14.48 3.74
CA PHE A 105 -8.09 15.58 2.93
C PHE A 105 -7.09 16.75 2.85
N VAL A 106 -6.64 17.24 4.01
CA VAL A 106 -5.65 18.34 4.08
C VAL A 106 -4.35 17.97 3.38
N LEU A 107 -3.86 16.74 3.56
CA LEU A 107 -2.63 16.29 2.94
C LEU A 107 -2.73 16.28 1.40
N PHE A 108 -3.83 15.75 0.86
CA PHE A 108 -4.00 15.68 -0.59
C PHE A 108 -4.27 17.05 -1.22
N GLU A 109 -5.12 17.87 -0.60
CA GLU A 109 -5.46 19.17 -1.15
C GLU A 109 -4.32 20.19 -0.96
N THR A 110 -3.82 20.34 0.28
CA THR A 110 -2.86 21.40 0.62
C THR A 110 -1.43 21.03 0.26
N ILE A 111 -1.02 19.78 0.49
CA ILE A 111 0.40 19.38 0.31
C ILE A 111 0.62 18.85 -1.10
N LEU A 112 -0.29 18.03 -1.63
CA LEU A 112 -0.13 17.39 -2.95
C LEU A 112 -0.81 18.15 -4.09
N GLY A 113 -1.75 19.05 -3.80
CA GLY A 113 -2.54 19.75 -4.82
C GLY A 113 -3.41 18.81 -5.66
N LEU A 114 -3.70 17.61 -5.16
CA LEU A 114 -4.47 16.59 -5.87
C LEU A 114 -5.95 16.72 -5.54
N ARG A 115 -6.78 16.77 -6.58
CA ARG A 115 -8.24 16.73 -6.42
C ARG A 115 -8.72 15.30 -6.22
N PHE A 116 -9.66 15.14 -5.31
CA PHE A 116 -10.32 13.86 -5.11
C PHE A 116 -11.32 13.59 -6.23
N PRO A 117 -11.57 12.30 -6.55
CA PRO A 117 -12.62 11.94 -7.49
C PRO A 117 -13.99 12.48 -7.03
N PRO A 118 -14.85 12.93 -7.95
CA PRO A 118 -16.14 13.48 -7.60
C PRO A 118 -17.03 12.40 -7.00
N GLY A 119 -17.66 12.73 -5.88
CA GLY A 119 -18.70 11.94 -5.22
C GLY A 119 -19.60 12.89 -4.42
N ILE A 120 -20.50 12.38 -3.59
CA ILE A 120 -21.55 13.17 -2.92
C ILE A 120 -20.98 14.38 -2.13
N ILE A 121 -20.02 14.14 -1.23
CA ILE A 121 -19.38 15.16 -0.38
C ILE A 121 -18.49 16.05 -1.23
N THR A 122 -17.72 15.44 -2.12
CA THR A 122 -16.71 16.11 -2.93
C THR A 122 -17.35 17.06 -3.96
N ASN A 123 -18.54 16.70 -4.46
CA ASN A 123 -19.33 17.51 -5.39
C ASN A 123 -20.02 18.71 -4.72
N ILE A 124 -20.26 18.67 -3.40
CA ILE A 124 -20.72 19.84 -2.62
C ILE A 124 -19.55 20.83 -2.43
N TYR A 125 -18.32 20.34 -2.25
CA TYR A 125 -17.16 21.19 -2.01
C TYR A 125 -16.59 21.85 -3.28
N TYR A 126 -16.71 21.19 -4.44
CA TYR A 126 -16.20 21.72 -5.71
C TYR A 126 -17.18 22.55 -6.53
N ASN A 127 -18.46 22.61 -6.14
CA ASN A 127 -19.45 23.54 -6.69
C ASN A 127 -19.35 24.91 -6.00
#